data_AF-A0A644T0W9-F1
#
_entry.id   AF-A0A644T0W9-F1
#
_cell.length_a   1.000
_cell.length_b   1.000
_cell.length_c   1.000
_cell.angle_alpha   90.00
_cell.angle_beta   90.00
_cell.angle_gamma   90.00
#
_symmetry.space_group_name_H-M   'P 1'
#
loop_
_entity.id
_entity.type
_entity.pdbx_description
1 polymer ?
#
loop_
_entity_poly.entity_id
_entity_poly.type
_entity_poly.pdbx_seq_one_letter_code
_entity_poly.pdbx_strand_id
1 'polypeptide(L)'
;MLTPLDIHNKEFKKSFRGYNEEEVDEFLDRVIKDYEQLYRENIDLKETIDRLNSKLEHFQHMENTLHNTLVIAQETAEEVKLNAKKESDLMLKEAEINAQRLVDEAMSKVRRMTGEYEELKKQIQIYRTRMQTIVQAQLEILKTEDD
;
A
#
# COMPACT_ATOMS: atom_id res chain seq x y z
N MET A 1 -42.53 39.50 9.77
CA MET A 1 -43.56 39.12 8.78
C MET A 1 -44.89 39.06 9.51
N LEU A 2 -45.99 39.34 8.81
CA LEU A 2 -47.33 39.09 9.34
C LEU A 2 -47.58 37.59 9.36
N THR A 3 -48.24 37.12 10.40
CA THR A 3 -48.80 35.77 10.52
C THR A 3 -50.25 35.75 10.01
N PRO A 4 -50.81 34.58 9.66
CA PRO A 4 -52.24 34.47 9.37
C PRO A 4 -53.13 35.06 10.48
N LEU A 5 -52.71 34.91 11.74
CA LEU A 5 -53.38 35.48 12.90
C LEU A 5 -53.33 37.01 12.94
N ASP A 6 -52.22 37.61 12.49
CA ASP A 6 -52.09 39.08 12.38
C ASP A 6 -53.01 39.66 11.29
N ILE A 7 -53.31 38.87 10.25
CA ILE A 7 -54.27 39.26 9.19
C ILE A 7 -55.70 39.14 9.72
N HIS A 8 -56.02 38.05 10.42
CA HIS A 8 -57.33 37.83 11.04
C HIS A 8 -57.70 38.89 12.08
N ASN A 9 -56.74 39.29 12.93
CA ASN A 9 -56.98 40.26 14.00
C ASN A 9 -56.86 41.73 13.53
N LYS A 10 -56.78 41.97 12.22
CA LYS A 10 -56.54 43.29 11.68
C LYS A 10 -57.83 44.11 11.61
N GLU A 11 -57.94 45.11 12.48
CA GLU A 11 -59.02 46.10 12.39
C GLU A 11 -58.64 47.29 11.49
N PHE A 12 -59.57 47.68 10.61
CA PHE A 12 -59.44 48.85 9.73
C PHE A 12 -60.32 50.01 10.23
N LYS A 13 -59.82 51.25 10.09
CA LYS A 13 -60.58 52.45 10.48
C LYS A 13 -61.66 52.76 9.44
N LYS A 14 -62.89 53.07 9.89
CA LYS A 14 -64.00 53.47 8.99
C LYS A 14 -63.78 54.89 8.46
N SER A 15 -64.12 55.12 7.19
CA SER A 15 -64.00 56.41 6.50
C SER A 15 -65.25 56.66 5.65
N PHE A 16 -65.61 57.94 5.43
CA PHE A 16 -66.85 58.37 4.75
C PHE A 16 -67.01 57.86 3.30
N ARG A 17 -65.94 57.31 2.70
CA ARG A 17 -65.93 56.60 1.42
C ARG A 17 -64.92 55.44 1.45
N GLY A 18 -65.27 54.34 2.11
CA GLY A 18 -64.44 53.14 2.23
C GLY A 18 -64.90 51.98 1.34
N TYR A 19 -64.10 50.91 1.32
CA TYR A 19 -64.51 49.63 0.75
C TYR A 19 -65.65 49.00 1.56
N ASN A 20 -66.42 48.12 0.93
CA ASN A 20 -67.46 47.34 1.60
C ASN A 20 -66.80 46.36 2.59
N GLU A 21 -67.19 46.44 3.86
CA GLU A 21 -66.64 45.63 4.95
C GLU A 21 -66.85 44.13 4.71
N GLU A 22 -68.05 43.73 4.26
CA GLU A 22 -68.37 42.31 3.98
C GLU A 22 -67.52 41.73 2.83
N GLU A 23 -67.35 42.47 1.74
CA GLU A 23 -66.53 42.01 0.60
C GLU A 23 -65.04 41.95 0.95
N VAL A 24 -64.57 42.87 1.80
CA VAL A 24 -63.19 42.87 2.29
C VAL A 24 -62.96 41.69 3.22
N ASP A 25 -63.90 41.39 4.12
CA ASP A 25 -63.81 40.26 5.04
C ASP A 25 -63.80 38.92 4.29
N GLU A 26 -64.71 38.72 3.32
CA GLU A 26 -64.70 37.51 2.46
C GLU A 26 -63.41 37.34 1.65
N PHE A 27 -62.79 38.46 1.24
CA PHE A 27 -61.49 38.42 0.58
C PHE A 27 -60.36 38.10 1.57
N LEU A 28 -60.36 38.72 2.75
CA LEU A 28 -59.37 38.46 3.81
C LEU A 28 -59.43 37.00 4.28
N ASP A 29 -60.60 36.39 4.39
CA ASP A 29 -60.76 34.97 4.71
C ASP A 29 -60.07 34.05 3.69
N ARG A 30 -60.17 34.37 2.40
CA ARG A 30 -59.46 33.64 1.34
C ARG A 30 -57.95 33.86 1.43
N VAL A 31 -57.52 35.10 1.64
CA VAL A 31 -56.10 35.45 1.81
C VAL A 31 -55.51 34.74 3.02
N ILE A 32 -56.23 34.66 4.15
CA ILE A 32 -55.79 33.94 5.35
C ILE A 32 -55.57 32.46 5.04
N LYS A 33 -56.52 31.79 4.37
CA LYS A 33 -56.39 30.37 4.00
C LYS A 33 -55.19 30.10 3.11
N ASP A 34 -55.02 30.89 2.05
CA ASP A 34 -53.90 30.74 1.12
C ASP A 34 -52.56 31.04 1.82
N TYR A 35 -52.54 32.06 2.68
CA TYR A 35 -51.34 32.45 3.42
C TYR A 35 -50.97 31.43 4.50
N GLU A 36 -51.94 30.79 5.16
CA GLU A 36 -51.68 29.64 6.04
C GLU A 36 -51.08 28.45 5.29
N GLN A 37 -51.61 28.14 4.10
CA GLN A 37 -51.08 27.07 3.27
C GLN A 37 -49.63 27.36 2.88
N LEU A 38 -49.35 28.55 2.34
CA LEU A 38 -48.01 28.98 1.99
C LEU A 38 -47.06 28.98 3.19
N TYR A 39 -47.56 29.38 4.36
CA TYR A 39 -46.76 29.39 5.59
C TYR A 39 -46.38 27.97 6.03
N ARG A 40 -47.33 27.02 5.99
CA ARG A 40 -47.07 25.60 6.26
C ARG A 40 -46.07 25.01 5.26
N GLU A 41 -46.29 25.21 3.97
CA GLU A 41 -45.38 24.74 2.93
C GLU A 41 -43.97 25.34 3.09
N ASN A 42 -43.86 26.60 3.50
CA ASN A 42 -42.57 27.24 3.74
C ASN A 42 -41.81 26.60 4.91
N ILE A 43 -42.51 26.22 5.98
CA ILE A 43 -41.91 25.51 7.12
C ILE A 43 -41.44 24.12 6.66
N ASP A 44 -42.30 23.35 6.00
CA ASP A 44 -41.98 21.99 5.53
C ASP A 44 -40.79 21.99 4.56
N LEU A 45 -40.72 22.98 3.67
CA LEU A 45 -39.59 23.16 2.75
C LEU A 45 -38.30 23.50 3.49
N LYS A 46 -38.36 24.39 4.50
CA LYS A 46 -37.18 24.73 5.33
C LYS A 46 -36.67 23.50 6.10
N GLU A 47 -37.55 22.76 6.74
CA GLU A 47 -37.19 21.51 7.43
C GLU A 47 -36.59 20.48 6.47
N THR A 48 -37.14 20.39 5.25
CA THR A 48 -36.59 19.49 4.21
C THR A 48 -35.20 19.94 3.76
N ILE A 49 -34.99 21.24 3.55
CA ILE A 49 -33.69 21.81 3.19
C ILE A 49 -32.67 21.52 4.29
N ASP A 50 -33.01 21.77 5.55
CA ASP A 50 -32.11 21.53 6.68
C ASP A 50 -31.73 20.05 6.77
N ARG A 51 -32.69 19.14 6.62
CA ARG A 51 -32.44 17.70 6.58
C ARG A 51 -31.55 17.28 5.41
N LEU A 52 -31.75 17.87 4.23
CA LEU A 52 -30.93 17.57 3.05
C LEU A 52 -29.51 18.11 3.21
N ASN A 53 -29.34 19.31 3.78
CA ASN A 53 -28.04 19.90 4.06
C ASN A 53 -27.25 19.04 5.06
N SER A 54 -27.87 18.57 6.15
CA SER A 54 -27.20 17.66 7.09
C SER A 54 -26.76 16.34 6.44
N LYS A 55 -27.56 15.80 5.51
CA LYS A 55 -27.17 14.61 4.75
C LYS A 55 -26.01 14.91 3.79
N LEU A 56 -26.03 16.06 3.13
CA LEU A 56 -24.96 16.49 2.23
C LEU A 56 -23.64 16.62 2.99
N GLU A 57 -23.63 17.29 4.14
CA GLU A 57 -22.46 17.43 5.00
C GLU A 57 -21.92 16.05 5.44
N HIS A 58 -22.81 15.13 5.82
CA HIS A 58 -22.43 13.77 6.17
C HIS A 58 -21.76 13.04 5.00
N PHE A 59 -22.33 13.13 3.80
CA PHE A 59 -21.74 12.53 2.60
C PHE A 59 -20.42 13.16 2.21
N GLN A 60 -20.29 14.48 2.30
CA GLN A 60 -19.02 15.18 2.06
C GLN A 60 -17.95 14.76 3.07
N HIS A 61 -18.30 14.59 4.35
CA HIS A 61 -17.37 14.08 5.34
C HIS A 61 -16.93 12.65 5.01
N MET A 62 -17.87 11.78 4.66
CA MET A 62 -17.58 10.40 4.27
C MET A 62 -16.71 10.31 3.01
N GLU A 63 -17.00 11.13 2.00
CA GLU A 63 -16.20 11.23 0.77
C GLU A 63 -14.75 11.63 1.08
N ASN A 64 -14.56 12.65 1.93
CA ASN A 64 -13.23 13.07 2.36
C ASN A 64 -12.48 11.97 3.12
N THR A 65 -13.15 11.26 4.03
CA THR A 65 -12.55 10.13 4.75
C THR A 65 -12.16 9.01 3.79
N LEU A 66 -13.04 8.66 2.85
CA LEU A 66 -12.77 7.63 1.84
C LEU A 66 -11.60 8.02 0.94
N HIS A 67 -11.56 9.28 0.48
CA HIS A 67 -10.47 9.80 -0.34
C HIS A 67 -9.13 9.72 0.41
N ASN A 68 -9.09 10.21 1.65
CA ASN A 68 -7.87 10.13 2.48
C ASN A 68 -7.44 8.68 2.72
N THR A 69 -8.39 7.78 2.99
CA THR A 69 -8.09 6.36 3.19
C THR A 69 -7.53 5.72 1.92
N LEU A 70 -8.07 6.06 0.75
CA LEU A 70 -7.61 5.57 -0.54
C LEU A 70 -6.17 6.04 -0.83
N VAL A 71 -5.88 7.31 -0.56
CA VAL A 71 -4.54 7.88 -0.73
C VAL A 71 -3.53 7.17 0.19
N ILE A 72 -3.85 7.00 1.47
CA ILE A 72 -2.98 6.29 2.43
C ILE A 72 -2.75 4.84 1.98
N ALA A 73 -3.82 4.14 1.53
CA ALA A 73 -3.70 2.78 1.05
C ALA A 73 -2.79 2.68 -0.18
N GLN A 74 -2.89 3.64 -1.11
CA GLN A 74 -2.03 3.71 -2.29
C GLN A 74 -0.58 4.00 -1.94
N GLU A 75 -0.32 4.97 -1.05
CA GLU A 75 1.03 5.30 -0.56
C GLU A 75 1.67 4.09 0.14
N THR A 76 0.92 3.43 1.02
CA THR A 76 1.37 2.22 1.73
C THR A 76 1.69 1.09 0.73
N ALA A 77 0.84 0.89 -0.28
CA ALA A 77 1.07 -0.14 -1.29
C ALA A 77 2.35 0.13 -2.11
N GLU A 78 2.59 1.37 -2.52
CA GLU A 78 3.81 1.74 -3.23
C GLU A 78 5.05 1.66 -2.33
N GLU A 79 4.94 2.02 -1.05
CA GLU A 79 6.03 1.86 -0.08
C GLU A 79 6.41 0.39 0.11
N VAL A 80 5.42 -0.49 0.33
CA VAL A 80 5.64 -1.94 0.48
C VAL A 80 6.31 -2.52 -0.76
N LYS A 81 5.85 -2.13 -1.96
CA LYS A 81 6.44 -2.56 -3.23
C LYS A 81 7.88 -2.09 -3.40
N LEU A 82 8.17 -0.84 -3.05
CA LEU A 82 9.52 -0.27 -3.12
C LEU A 82 10.47 -0.99 -2.16
N ASN A 83 10.02 -1.21 -0.92
CA ASN A 83 10.79 -1.91 0.10
C ASN A 83 11.06 -3.37 -0.30
N ALA A 84 10.04 -4.09 -0.76
CA ALA A 84 10.19 -5.45 -1.25
C ALA A 84 11.18 -5.54 -2.43
N LYS A 85 11.15 -4.57 -3.36
CA LYS A 85 12.12 -4.51 -4.46
C LYS A 85 13.54 -4.29 -3.96
N LYS A 86 13.73 -3.35 -3.02
CA LYS A 86 15.04 -3.07 -2.43
C LYS A 86 15.60 -4.27 -1.67
N GLU A 87 14.77 -4.95 -0.89
CA GLU A 87 15.14 -6.15 -0.15
C GLU A 87 15.50 -7.30 -1.10
N SER A 88 14.71 -7.50 -2.16
CA SER A 88 15.00 -8.47 -3.22
C SER A 88 16.36 -8.19 -3.87
N ASP A 89 16.65 -6.93 -4.22
CA ASP A 89 17.92 -6.55 -4.85
C ASP A 89 19.11 -6.80 -3.91
N LEU A 90 18.94 -6.56 -2.60
CA LEU A 90 19.96 -6.87 -1.59
C LEU A 90 20.18 -8.36 -1.44
N MET A 91 19.10 -9.15 -1.39
CA MET A 91 19.16 -10.61 -1.29
C MET A 91 19.86 -11.22 -2.50
N LEU A 92 19.58 -10.74 -3.71
CA LEU A 92 20.28 -11.17 -4.92
C LEU A 92 21.78 -10.89 -4.85
N LYS A 93 22.17 -9.68 -4.45
CA LYS A 93 23.59 -9.31 -4.29
C LYS A 93 24.29 -10.16 -3.23
N GLU A 94 23.64 -10.41 -2.10
CA GLU A 94 24.20 -11.26 -1.04
C GLU A 94 24.35 -12.72 -1.52
N ALA A 95 23.35 -13.24 -2.24
CA ALA A 95 23.42 -14.57 -2.84
C ALA A 95 24.55 -14.67 -3.87
N GLU A 96 24.74 -13.66 -4.73
CA GLU A 96 25.84 -13.61 -5.69
C GLU A 96 27.21 -13.62 -4.99
N ILE A 97 27.40 -12.79 -3.95
CA ILE A 97 28.65 -12.74 -3.18
C ILE A 97 28.93 -14.09 -2.52
N ASN A 98 27.91 -14.70 -1.90
CA ASN A 98 28.05 -16.00 -1.25
C ASN A 98 28.37 -17.12 -2.24
N ALA A 99 27.70 -17.12 -3.39
CA ALA A 99 27.97 -18.08 -4.47
C ALA A 99 29.40 -17.92 -4.99
N GLN A 100 29.84 -16.69 -5.24
CA GLN A 100 31.22 -16.42 -5.69
C GLN A 100 32.24 -16.90 -4.66
N ARG A 101 32.03 -16.60 -3.37
CA ARG A 101 32.91 -17.07 -2.30
C ARG A 101 32.97 -18.60 -2.24
N LEU A 102 31.85 -19.28 -2.40
CA LEU A 102 31.79 -20.74 -2.39
C LEU A 102 32.55 -21.35 -3.57
N VAL A 103 32.43 -20.74 -4.76
CA VAL A 103 33.19 -21.15 -5.95
C VAL A 103 34.68 -20.93 -5.72
N ASP A 104 35.10 -19.79 -5.18
CA ASP A 104 36.50 -19.49 -4.92
C ASP A 104 37.11 -20.46 -3.89
N GLU A 105 36.37 -20.79 -2.83
CA GLU A 105 36.77 -21.80 -1.84
C GLU A 105 36.90 -23.19 -2.47
N ALA A 106 35.96 -23.58 -3.33
CA ALA A 106 36.02 -24.85 -4.05
C ALA A 106 37.22 -24.91 -5.00
N MET A 107 37.47 -23.84 -5.77
CA MET A 107 38.62 -23.74 -6.65
C MET A 107 39.94 -23.80 -5.88
N SER A 108 40.01 -23.17 -4.72
CA SER A 108 41.19 -23.23 -3.85
C SER A 108 41.45 -24.65 -3.35
N LYS A 109 40.41 -25.36 -2.90
CA LYS A 109 40.51 -26.79 -2.51
C LYS A 109 40.97 -27.67 -3.66
N VAL A 110 40.41 -27.48 -4.86
CA VAL A 110 40.82 -28.23 -6.06
C VAL A 110 42.29 -27.99 -6.36
N ARG A 111 42.76 -26.74 -6.40
CA ARG A 111 44.18 -26.43 -6.63
C ARG A 111 45.08 -27.08 -5.60
N ARG A 112 44.68 -27.07 -4.32
CA ARG A 112 45.45 -27.72 -3.25
C ARG A 112 45.53 -29.23 -3.44
N MET A 113 44.40 -29.89 -3.69
CA MET A 113 44.36 -31.34 -3.95
C MET A 113 45.16 -31.72 -5.19
N THR A 114 45.09 -30.93 -6.26
CA THR A 114 45.89 -31.18 -7.48
C THR A 114 47.39 -31.07 -7.17
N GLY A 115 47.83 -30.07 -6.39
CA GLY A 115 49.22 -29.95 -5.97
C GLY A 115 49.69 -31.10 -5.09
N GLU A 116 48.87 -31.50 -4.10
CA GLU A 116 49.14 -32.68 -3.24
C GLU A 116 49.24 -33.97 -4.08
N TYR A 117 48.38 -34.13 -5.07
CA TYR A 117 48.39 -35.28 -5.99
C TYR A 117 49.66 -35.33 -6.85
N GLU A 118 50.09 -34.20 -7.41
CA GLU A 118 51.33 -34.14 -8.21
C GLU A 118 52.57 -34.45 -7.37
N GLU A 119 52.64 -33.94 -6.14
CA GLU A 119 53.75 -34.23 -5.22
C GLU A 119 53.77 -35.72 -4.83
N LEU A 120 52.62 -36.30 -4.52
CA LEU A 120 52.52 -37.74 -4.22
C LEU A 120 52.98 -38.59 -5.41
N LYS A 121 52.57 -38.23 -6.64
CA LYS A 121 52.99 -38.92 -7.86
C LYS A 121 54.51 -38.85 -8.04
N LYS A 122 55.12 -37.70 -7.75
CA LYS A 122 56.58 -37.52 -7.79
C LYS A 122 57.27 -38.38 -6.74
N GLN A 123 56.75 -38.46 -5.51
CA GLN A 123 57.29 -39.31 -4.46
C GLN A 123 57.23 -40.80 -4.84
N ILE A 124 56.14 -41.26 -5.44
CA ILE A 124 56.00 -42.64 -5.96
C ILE A 124 57.05 -42.91 -7.03
N GLN A 125 57.27 -41.98 -7.96
CA GLN A 125 58.27 -42.12 -9.01
C GLN A 125 59.69 -42.24 -8.42
N ILE A 126 60.05 -41.35 -7.47
CA ILE A 126 61.34 -41.37 -6.80
C ILE A 126 61.53 -42.69 -6.04
N TYR A 127 60.52 -43.12 -5.29
CA TYR A 127 60.57 -44.37 -4.54
C TYR A 127 60.79 -45.57 -5.47
N ARG A 128 60.06 -45.64 -6.58
CA ARG A 128 60.20 -46.69 -7.59
C ARG A 128 61.61 -46.73 -8.16
N THR A 129 62.19 -45.59 -8.54
CA THR A 129 63.57 -45.53 -9.04
C THR A 129 64.55 -46.02 -7.98
N ARG A 130 64.41 -45.57 -6.73
CA ARG A 130 65.26 -45.99 -5.61
C ARG A 130 65.22 -47.51 -5.40
N MET A 131 64.02 -48.09 -5.44
CA MET A 131 63.83 -49.52 -5.26
C MET A 131 64.43 -50.32 -6.42
N GLN A 132 64.28 -49.85 -7.66
CA GLN A 132 64.95 -50.45 -8.82
C GLN A 132 66.48 -50.44 -8.68
N THR A 133 67.07 -49.32 -8.24
CA THR A 133 68.52 -49.23 -8.01
C THR A 133 68.99 -50.21 -6.95
N ILE A 134 68.26 -50.35 -5.83
CA ILE A 134 68.59 -51.31 -4.77
C ILE A 134 68.56 -52.74 -5.31
N VAL A 135 67.50 -53.11 -6.04
CA VAL A 135 67.37 -54.46 -6.61
C VAL A 135 68.47 -54.74 -7.64
N GLN A 136 68.82 -53.78 -8.48
CA GLN A 136 69.93 -53.91 -9.43
C GLN A 136 71.27 -54.13 -8.73
N ALA A 137 71.58 -53.33 -7.69
CA ALA A 137 72.81 -53.48 -6.92
C ALA A 137 72.90 -54.86 -6.24
N GLN A 138 71.80 -55.36 -5.67
CA GLN A 138 71.75 -56.69 -5.06
C GLN A 138 71.94 -57.81 -6.08
N LEU A 139 71.36 -57.68 -7.28
CA LEU A 139 71.58 -58.60 -8.40
C LEU A 139 73.04 -58.59 -8.89
N GLU A 140 73.69 -57.44 -8.87
CA GLU A 140 75.09 -57.30 -9.27
C GLU A 140 76.02 -57.99 -8.28
N ILE A 141 75.76 -57.84 -6.97
CA ILE A 141 76.51 -58.54 -5.90
C ILE A 141 76.40 -60.07 -6.05
N LEU A 142 75.19 -60.60 -6.28
CA LEU A 142 75.00 -62.04 -6.47
C LEU A 142 75.75 -62.58 -7.69
N LYS A 143 75.82 -61.80 -8.78
CA LYS A 143 76.57 -62.20 -9.97
C LYS A 143 78.08 -62.22 -9.76
N THR A 144 78.60 -61.39 -8.87
CA THR A 144 80.03 -61.36 -8.51
C THR A 144 80.43 -62.46 -7.51
N GLU A 145 79.50 -63.16 -6.88
CA GLU A 145 79.80 -64.31 -5.99
C GLU A 145 79.85 -65.66 -6.74
N ASP A 146 79.42 -65.71 -8.01
CA ASP A 146 79.40 -66.92 -8.86
C ASP A 146 80.65 -67.07 -9.77
N ASP A 147 81.65 -66.18 -9.67
CA ASP A 147 82.98 -66.24 -10.32
C ASP A 147 84.10 -66.47 -9.29
#